data_AF-A0A5C1QBJ0-F1
#
_entry.id   AF-A0A5C1QBJ0-F1
#
_cell.length_a   1.000
_cell.length_b   1.000
_cell.length_c   1.000
_cell.angle_alpha   90.00
_cell.angle_beta   90.00
_cell.angle_gamma   90.00
#
_symmetry.space_group_name_H-M   'P 1'
#
loop_
_entity.id
_entity.type
_entity.pdbx_description
1 polymer ?
#
loop_
_entity_poly.entity_id
_entity_poly.type
_entity_poly.pdbx_seq_one_letter_code
_entity_poly.pdbx_strand_id
1 'polypeptide(L)'
;MCWWDNENDMSSDVITGLIEQVSSIYYKKVLTIWGNVLDVDSDDKINILFSKNLNESNIAIGFFNPNDLYLRDKNISSNSYNPYSNEGEVLYLGVPENDNFSFSINSLLATFVHEFCHLINFEKKTYSQYLRGNLNPPVMELFLDEGLAHLTESLCGLGVSGGNIGFYAKYLSDPAAISLVHSNHLGQSDSAGKRGAVSGFLSWLFWEKGGLFFNDSNEIVDNGGIAFLVDLVVNQRNSWESIGATYGIDSNVLFEQWVSDLVKNDPFNGIYDPSTSEPLNLDPWMGSYNISETISINVAGVNKNNLSSDNIEILPFSFKPWRVENSGFLLLQDISGDSFVRLSIY
;
A
#
# COMPACT_ATOMS: atom_id res chain seq x y z
N MET A 1 3.12 14.09 -19.47
CA MET A 1 4.41 14.53 -20.08
C MET A 1 5.54 14.41 -19.04
N CYS A 2 6.81 14.17 -19.40
CA CYS A 2 7.89 14.09 -18.39
C CYS A 2 8.59 15.46 -18.24
N TRP A 3 8.70 15.93 -17.00
CA TRP A 3 9.36 17.18 -16.66
C TRP A 3 10.58 16.89 -15.78
N TRP A 4 11.66 17.63 -16.00
CA TRP A 4 12.90 17.50 -15.26
C TRP A 4 13.38 18.89 -14.82
N ASP A 5 13.88 18.98 -13.59
CA ASP A 5 14.53 20.18 -13.06
C ASP A 5 15.97 20.36 -13.60
N ASN A 6 16.12 21.19 -14.63
CA ASN A 6 17.34 21.34 -15.44
C ASN A 6 18.58 21.86 -14.68
N GLU A 7 18.47 22.16 -13.39
CA GLU A 7 19.61 22.64 -12.59
C GLU A 7 20.65 21.54 -12.29
N ASN A 8 20.41 20.27 -12.66
CA ASN A 8 21.32 19.17 -12.30
C ASN A 8 21.66 18.23 -13.46
N ASP A 9 22.97 18.05 -13.67
CA ASP A 9 23.66 17.16 -14.61
C ASP A 9 23.44 15.67 -14.24
N MET A 10 22.27 15.09 -14.57
CA MET A 10 22.11 13.63 -14.50
C MET A 10 22.20 13.02 -15.89
N SER A 11 22.64 11.77 -15.95
CA SER A 11 22.69 11.03 -17.21
C SER A 11 21.26 10.86 -17.74
N SER A 12 20.97 11.48 -18.88
CA SER A 12 19.70 11.36 -19.62
C SER A 12 19.29 9.90 -19.81
N ASP A 13 20.25 8.99 -19.91
CA ASP A 13 20.03 7.59 -20.26
C ASP A 13 19.38 6.80 -19.12
N VAL A 14 19.75 7.07 -17.85
CA VAL A 14 19.19 6.37 -16.68
C VAL A 14 17.72 6.73 -16.51
N ILE A 15 17.37 8.01 -16.63
CA ILE A 15 15.98 8.46 -16.55
C ILE A 15 15.19 8.01 -17.77
N THR A 16 15.79 7.99 -18.96
CA THR A 16 15.14 7.44 -20.15
C THR A 16 14.77 5.97 -19.92
N GLY A 17 15.69 5.15 -19.41
CA GLY A 17 15.41 3.75 -19.08
C GLY A 17 14.35 3.57 -18.00
N LEU A 18 14.30 4.46 -17.00
CA LEU A 18 13.23 4.46 -15.99
C LEU A 18 11.86 4.77 -16.62
N ILE A 19 11.78 5.82 -17.46
CA ILE A 19 10.56 6.22 -18.17
C ILE A 19 10.08 5.13 -19.14
N GLU A 20 11.00 4.46 -19.82
CA GLU A 20 10.68 3.33 -20.69
C GLU A 20 10.01 2.20 -19.89
N GLN A 21 10.55 1.84 -18.72
CA GLN A 21 9.93 0.83 -17.86
C GLN A 21 8.57 1.27 -17.33
N VAL A 22 8.45 2.53 -16.88
CA VAL A 22 7.18 3.12 -16.44
C VAL A 22 6.13 3.00 -17.54
N SER A 23 6.42 3.55 -18.73
CA SER A 23 5.44 3.64 -19.82
C SER A 23 5.10 2.29 -20.46
N SER A 24 6.07 1.37 -20.56
CA SER A 24 5.87 0.09 -21.26
C SER A 24 5.26 -1.01 -20.39
N ILE A 25 5.53 -0.99 -19.08
CA ILE A 25 5.17 -2.06 -18.13
C ILE A 25 4.27 -1.52 -17.02
N TYR A 26 4.80 -0.66 -16.16
CA TYR A 26 4.18 -0.40 -14.86
C TYR A 26 2.93 0.47 -14.95
N TYR A 27 2.90 1.44 -15.87
CA TYR A 27 1.70 2.19 -16.20
C TYR A 27 0.55 1.24 -16.56
N LYS A 28 0.81 0.26 -17.43
CA LYS A 28 -0.21 -0.72 -17.83
C LYS A 28 -0.63 -1.63 -16.69
N LYS A 29 0.31 -2.12 -15.86
CA LYS A 29 -0.04 -2.96 -14.70
C LYS A 29 -0.96 -2.23 -13.73
N VAL A 30 -0.64 -0.98 -13.39
CA VAL A 30 -1.49 -0.16 -12.51
C VAL A 30 -2.87 0.05 -13.14
N LEU A 31 -2.96 0.37 -14.44
CA LEU A 31 -4.25 0.51 -15.11
C LEU A 31 -5.03 -0.82 -15.21
N THR A 32 -4.37 -1.97 -15.31
CA THR A 32 -5.06 -3.27 -15.29
C THR A 32 -5.67 -3.57 -13.92
N ILE A 33 -4.99 -3.21 -12.84
CA ILE A 33 -5.48 -3.40 -11.47
C ILE A 33 -6.56 -2.37 -11.16
N TRP A 34 -6.28 -1.10 -11.38
CA TRP A 34 -7.15 -0.03 -10.87
C TRP A 34 -8.07 0.55 -11.92
N GLY A 35 -7.93 0.23 -13.20
CA GLY A 35 -8.66 0.87 -14.29
C GLY A 35 -8.06 2.23 -14.68
N ASN A 36 -8.79 2.95 -15.53
CA ASN A 36 -8.31 4.22 -16.10
C ASN A 36 -8.16 5.34 -15.05
N VAL A 37 -7.16 6.18 -15.28
CA VAL A 37 -7.01 7.53 -14.73
C VAL A 37 -7.89 8.51 -15.52
N LEU A 38 -8.33 9.59 -14.89
CA LEU A 38 -8.97 10.71 -15.58
C LEU A 38 -7.94 11.48 -16.42
N ASP A 39 -8.43 12.36 -17.29
CA ASP A 39 -7.61 13.28 -18.10
C ASP A 39 -8.12 14.70 -17.82
N VAL A 40 -7.54 15.32 -16.79
CA VAL A 40 -7.95 16.58 -16.19
C VAL A 40 -7.60 17.76 -17.09
N ASP A 41 -6.44 17.72 -17.75
CA ASP A 41 -5.96 18.79 -18.62
C ASP A 41 -6.19 18.54 -20.12
N SER A 42 -6.78 17.38 -20.47
CA SER A 42 -7.10 16.97 -21.84
C SER A 42 -5.86 16.78 -22.73
N ASP A 43 -4.77 16.28 -22.17
CA ASP A 43 -3.50 16.02 -22.87
C ASP A 43 -3.18 14.53 -23.11
N ASP A 44 -4.09 13.63 -22.67
CA ASP A 44 -4.01 12.17 -22.71
C ASP A 44 -2.79 11.58 -21.98
N LYS A 45 -2.20 12.27 -20.99
CA LYS A 45 -0.99 11.81 -20.28
C LYS A 45 -1.08 12.07 -18.78
N ILE A 46 -0.29 11.29 -18.05
CA ILE A 46 0.14 11.67 -16.71
C ILE A 46 1.49 12.38 -16.76
N ASN A 47 1.73 13.28 -15.82
CA ASN A 47 2.97 13.99 -15.66
C ASN A 47 3.82 13.39 -14.54
N ILE A 48 5.12 13.28 -14.81
CA ILE A 48 6.10 12.86 -13.80
C ILE A 48 7.14 13.96 -13.70
N LEU A 49 7.33 14.49 -12.48
CA LEU A 49 8.38 15.44 -12.16
C LEU A 49 9.45 14.76 -11.33
N PHE A 50 10.65 14.66 -11.89
CA PHE A 50 11.83 14.18 -11.17
C PHE A 50 12.54 15.35 -10.48
N SER A 51 12.78 15.25 -9.16
CA SER A 51 13.43 16.31 -8.39
C SER A 51 14.41 15.77 -7.36
N LYS A 52 15.66 16.25 -7.43
CA LYS A 52 16.70 15.95 -6.44
C LYS A 52 16.39 16.51 -5.05
N ASN A 53 15.53 17.53 -4.95
CA ASN A 53 15.08 18.06 -3.66
C ASN A 53 14.39 16.98 -2.82
N LEU A 54 13.73 15.99 -3.46
CA LEU A 54 13.17 14.84 -2.74
C LEU A 54 14.27 13.99 -2.11
N ASN A 55 15.31 13.65 -2.88
CA ASN A 55 16.48 12.93 -2.39
C ASN A 55 17.13 13.64 -1.21
N GLU A 56 17.34 14.96 -1.32
CA GLU A 56 18.00 15.75 -0.30
C GLU A 56 17.15 15.92 0.96
N SER A 57 15.82 16.00 0.81
CA SER A 57 14.90 16.12 1.96
C SER A 57 14.90 14.87 2.85
N ASN A 58 15.09 13.68 2.28
CA ASN A 58 14.92 12.38 2.96
C ASN A 58 13.56 12.25 3.70
N ILE A 59 12.52 12.96 3.26
CA ILE A 59 11.17 12.90 3.83
C ILE A 59 10.33 11.86 3.10
N ALA A 60 10.39 11.87 1.76
CA ALA A 60 9.64 10.97 0.89
C ALA A 60 10.47 10.63 -0.36
N ILE A 61 10.25 9.44 -0.91
CA ILE A 61 10.87 9.03 -2.18
C ILE A 61 10.10 9.64 -3.36
N GLY A 62 8.78 9.79 -3.18
CA GLY A 62 7.87 10.44 -4.11
C GLY A 62 6.58 10.81 -3.40
N PHE A 63 5.70 11.52 -4.09
CA PHE A 63 4.35 11.82 -3.61
C PHE A 63 3.41 12.18 -4.77
N PHE A 64 2.12 11.99 -4.54
CA PHE A 64 1.02 12.60 -5.27
C PHE A 64 0.41 13.75 -4.45
N ASN A 65 0.11 14.89 -5.08
CA ASN A 65 -0.59 16.00 -4.45
C ASN A 65 -2.00 16.15 -5.03
N PRO A 66 -3.07 15.79 -4.29
CA PRO A 66 -4.44 15.89 -4.78
C PRO A 66 -4.88 17.29 -5.20
N ASN A 67 -4.25 18.34 -4.67
CA ASN A 67 -4.59 19.72 -5.02
C ASN A 67 -4.23 20.05 -6.48
N ASP A 68 -3.34 19.29 -7.11
CA ASP A 68 -2.97 19.50 -8.51
C ASP A 68 -4.10 19.21 -9.48
N LEU A 69 -5.13 18.44 -9.09
CA LEU A 69 -6.30 18.16 -9.93
C LEU A 69 -7.32 19.30 -9.96
N TYR A 70 -7.24 20.27 -9.04
CA TYR A 70 -8.24 21.33 -8.92
C TYR A 70 -7.84 22.58 -9.69
N LEU A 71 -8.81 23.42 -10.04
CA LEU A 71 -8.52 24.70 -10.70
C LEU A 71 -7.61 25.59 -9.84
N ARG A 72 -6.71 26.30 -10.52
CA ARG A 72 -5.80 27.25 -9.88
C ARG A 72 -6.57 28.50 -9.47
N ASP A 73 -6.59 28.79 -8.18
CA ASP A 73 -7.17 30.02 -7.64
C ASP A 73 -6.14 30.80 -6.80
N LYS A 74 -5.82 32.02 -7.24
CA LYS A 74 -4.85 32.91 -6.59
C LYS A 74 -5.50 33.88 -5.61
N ASN A 75 -6.82 33.89 -5.49
CA ASN A 75 -7.52 34.75 -4.55
C ASN A 75 -7.45 34.18 -3.14
N ILE A 76 -6.63 34.77 -2.28
CA ILE A 76 -6.43 34.33 -0.88
C ILE A 76 -7.71 34.36 -0.02
N SER A 77 -8.74 35.09 -0.45
CA SER A 77 -10.04 35.15 0.23
C SER A 77 -11.05 34.11 -0.26
N SER A 78 -10.70 33.34 -1.30
CA SER A 78 -11.55 32.29 -1.86
C SER A 78 -11.46 31.01 -1.02
N ASN A 79 -12.61 30.35 -0.81
CA ASN A 79 -12.64 29.00 -0.22
C ASN A 79 -11.96 27.95 -1.11
N SER A 80 -11.69 28.26 -2.38
CA SER A 80 -10.98 27.40 -3.33
C SER A 80 -9.52 27.82 -3.55
N TYR A 81 -8.95 28.66 -2.68
CA TYR A 81 -7.58 29.15 -2.80
C TYR A 81 -6.58 27.99 -2.99
N ASN A 82 -6.00 27.94 -4.18
CA ASN A 82 -5.06 26.91 -4.62
C ASN A 82 -4.11 27.50 -5.67
N PRO A 83 -3.18 28.39 -5.27
CA PRO A 83 -2.40 29.18 -6.21
C PRO A 83 -1.33 28.36 -6.97
N TYR A 84 -1.01 27.17 -6.46
CA TYR A 84 0.07 26.33 -6.96
C TYR A 84 -0.40 25.11 -7.74
N SER A 85 -1.72 24.93 -7.92
CA SER A 85 -2.24 23.81 -8.71
C SER A 85 -1.60 23.74 -10.08
N ASN A 86 -1.23 22.53 -10.50
CA ASN A 86 -0.86 22.24 -11.87
C ASN A 86 -2.05 22.04 -12.81
N GLU A 87 -3.26 21.91 -12.26
CA GLU A 87 -4.50 21.65 -13.00
C GLU A 87 -4.39 20.37 -13.86
N GLY A 88 -3.73 19.33 -13.35
CA GLY A 88 -3.45 18.07 -14.05
C GLY A 88 -2.83 16.98 -13.16
N GLU A 89 -2.66 15.80 -13.73
CA GLU A 89 -2.16 14.59 -13.07
C GLU A 89 -0.64 14.64 -12.96
N VAL A 90 -0.12 14.98 -11.78
CA VAL A 90 1.33 15.07 -11.55
C VAL A 90 1.75 14.12 -10.43
N LEU A 91 2.71 13.26 -10.73
CA LEU A 91 3.44 12.46 -9.75
C LEU A 91 4.85 13.05 -9.57
N TYR A 92 5.28 13.17 -8.33
CA TYR A 92 6.58 13.71 -7.98
C TYR A 92 7.48 12.58 -7.50
N LEU A 93 8.65 12.42 -8.12
CA LEU A 93 9.59 11.34 -7.80
C LEU A 93 10.99 11.89 -7.54
N GLY A 94 11.71 11.23 -6.65
CA GLY A 94 13.15 11.41 -6.49
C GLY A 94 13.91 10.96 -7.73
N VAL A 95 15.19 11.28 -7.76
CA VAL A 95 16.08 10.92 -8.88
C VAL A 95 16.89 9.67 -8.56
N PRO A 96 17.26 8.83 -9.55
CA PRO A 96 18.04 7.62 -9.32
C PRO A 96 19.40 7.88 -8.66
N GLU A 97 19.75 7.09 -7.64
CA GLU A 97 21.06 7.09 -6.99
C GLU A 97 21.61 5.65 -6.85
N ASN A 98 22.88 5.45 -7.21
CA ASN A 98 23.49 4.10 -7.23
C ASN A 98 23.72 3.51 -5.83
N ASP A 99 24.00 4.35 -4.84
CA ASP A 99 24.42 3.90 -3.49
C ASP A 99 23.31 4.07 -2.44
N ASN A 100 22.07 4.32 -2.87
CA ASN A 100 20.94 4.55 -1.99
C ASN A 100 19.77 3.66 -2.40
N PHE A 101 19.47 2.65 -1.59
CA PHE A 101 18.38 1.70 -1.86
C PHE A 101 17.06 2.42 -2.15
N SER A 102 16.70 3.41 -1.31
CA SER A 102 15.44 4.16 -1.43
C SER A 102 15.29 4.91 -2.76
N PHE A 103 16.41 5.26 -3.41
CA PHE A 103 16.42 5.92 -4.71
C PHE A 103 17.03 5.03 -5.81
N SER A 104 17.06 3.72 -5.59
CA SER A 104 17.39 2.77 -6.65
C SER A 104 16.31 2.80 -7.74
N ILE A 105 16.65 2.36 -8.96
CA ILE A 105 15.69 2.31 -10.08
C ILE A 105 14.45 1.50 -9.69
N ASN A 106 14.62 0.33 -9.07
CA ASN A 106 13.50 -0.53 -8.69
C ASN A 106 12.64 0.09 -7.58
N SER A 107 13.26 0.78 -6.61
CA SER A 107 12.50 1.49 -5.58
C SER A 107 11.73 2.68 -6.16
N LEU A 108 12.31 3.41 -7.12
CA LEU A 108 11.58 4.49 -7.83
C LEU A 108 10.44 3.97 -8.70
N LEU A 109 10.58 2.78 -9.30
CA LEU A 109 9.47 2.11 -9.98
C LEU A 109 8.37 1.70 -8.99
N ALA A 110 8.74 1.23 -7.80
CA ALA A 110 7.80 0.90 -6.74
C ALA A 110 7.06 2.16 -6.27
N THR A 111 7.78 3.26 -6.04
CA THR A 111 7.20 4.55 -5.71
C THR A 111 6.29 5.07 -6.82
N PHE A 112 6.65 4.93 -8.10
CA PHE A 112 5.75 5.31 -9.19
C PHE A 112 4.40 4.58 -9.10
N VAL A 113 4.39 3.24 -8.93
CA VAL A 113 3.13 2.50 -8.86
C VAL A 113 2.35 2.79 -7.57
N HIS A 114 3.05 3.11 -6.48
CA HIS A 114 2.47 3.57 -5.22
C HIS A 114 1.73 4.89 -5.40
N GLU A 115 2.40 5.93 -5.90
CA GLU A 115 1.80 7.24 -6.09
C GLU A 115 0.71 7.23 -7.18
N PHE A 116 0.87 6.39 -8.21
CA PHE A 116 -0.15 6.26 -9.23
C PHE A 116 -1.43 5.59 -8.69
N CYS A 117 -1.30 4.67 -7.72
CA CYS A 117 -2.45 4.13 -6.98
C CYS A 117 -3.18 5.24 -6.21
N HIS A 118 -2.47 6.11 -5.49
CA HIS A 118 -3.08 7.24 -4.79
C HIS A 118 -3.85 8.16 -5.73
N LEU A 119 -3.26 8.51 -6.88
CA LEU A 119 -3.92 9.32 -7.90
C LEU A 119 -5.25 8.70 -8.35
N ILE A 120 -5.23 7.45 -8.83
CA ILE A 120 -6.45 6.78 -9.35
C ILE A 120 -7.50 6.62 -8.24
N ASN A 121 -7.09 6.23 -7.03
CA ASN A 121 -8.01 6.06 -5.91
C ASN A 121 -8.67 7.37 -5.50
N PHE A 122 -7.89 8.45 -5.42
CA PHE A 122 -8.41 9.78 -5.12
C PHE A 122 -9.37 10.26 -6.21
N GLU A 123 -9.04 10.02 -7.48
CA GLU A 123 -9.91 10.39 -8.59
C GLU A 123 -11.26 9.69 -8.53
N LYS A 124 -11.22 8.36 -8.36
CA LYS A 124 -12.42 7.53 -8.32
C LYS A 124 -13.30 7.85 -7.12
N LYS A 125 -12.71 7.95 -5.93
CA LYS A 125 -13.46 8.08 -4.68
C LYS A 125 -13.89 9.53 -4.42
N THR A 126 -12.98 10.47 -4.64
CA THR A 126 -13.12 11.86 -4.20
C THR A 126 -13.41 12.79 -5.38
N TYR A 127 -12.48 12.90 -6.34
CA TYR A 127 -12.52 13.94 -7.36
C TYR A 127 -13.71 13.78 -8.31
N SER A 128 -14.04 12.55 -8.72
CA SER A 128 -15.19 12.29 -9.59
C SER A 128 -16.52 12.72 -8.96
N GLN A 129 -16.62 12.69 -7.63
CA GLN A 129 -17.80 13.18 -6.90
C GLN A 129 -17.79 14.70 -6.79
N TYR A 130 -16.62 15.30 -6.58
CA TYR A 130 -16.45 16.75 -6.63
C TYR A 130 -16.92 17.32 -7.98
N LEU A 131 -16.50 16.72 -9.10
CA LEU A 131 -16.93 17.11 -10.45
C LEU A 131 -18.45 16.99 -10.65
N ARG A 132 -19.12 16.12 -9.90
CA ARG A 132 -20.59 15.97 -9.91
C ARG A 132 -21.31 16.94 -8.96
N GLY A 133 -20.58 17.87 -8.34
CA GLY A 133 -21.12 18.90 -7.45
C GLY A 133 -21.21 18.48 -5.97
N ASN A 134 -20.64 17.35 -5.57
CA ASN A 134 -20.52 17.03 -4.14
C ASN A 134 -19.40 17.90 -3.53
N LEU A 135 -19.78 18.85 -2.68
CA LEU A 135 -18.83 19.78 -2.05
C LEU A 135 -18.03 19.15 -0.89
N ASN A 136 -18.47 17.99 -0.39
CA ASN A 136 -17.80 17.23 0.67
C ASN A 136 -17.66 15.77 0.23
N PRO A 137 -16.87 15.50 -0.84
CA PRO A 137 -16.66 14.15 -1.30
C PRO A 137 -15.94 13.32 -0.23
N PRO A 138 -16.24 12.01 -0.10
CA PRO A 138 -15.55 11.15 0.84
C PRO A 138 -14.08 11.01 0.43
N VAL A 139 -13.18 11.13 1.41
CA VAL A 139 -11.74 10.87 1.25
C VAL A 139 -11.42 9.56 1.95
N MET A 140 -10.63 8.69 1.34
CA MET A 140 -10.20 7.44 1.96
C MET A 140 -9.41 7.72 3.25
N GLU A 141 -9.65 6.94 4.30
CA GLU A 141 -8.82 7.04 5.50
C GLU A 141 -7.38 6.65 5.18
N LEU A 142 -6.43 7.40 5.74
CA LEU A 142 -5.00 7.31 5.40
C LEU A 142 -4.45 5.89 5.46
N PHE A 143 -4.80 5.12 6.50
CA PHE A 143 -4.28 3.76 6.66
C PHE A 143 -4.68 2.85 5.48
N LEU A 144 -5.90 3.02 4.96
CA LEU A 144 -6.44 2.20 3.90
C LEU A 144 -5.83 2.62 2.56
N ASP A 145 -5.69 3.92 2.32
CA ASP A 145 -5.09 4.45 1.10
C ASP A 145 -3.62 4.01 0.95
N GLU A 146 -2.82 4.17 2.02
CA GLU A 146 -1.43 3.69 2.09
C GLU A 146 -1.34 2.16 1.99
N GLY A 147 -2.26 1.43 2.62
CA GLY A 147 -2.32 -0.02 2.56
C GLY A 147 -2.56 -0.54 1.13
N LEU A 148 -3.46 0.11 0.38
CA LEU A 148 -3.74 -0.23 -1.03
C LEU A 148 -2.56 0.15 -1.93
N ALA A 149 -1.92 1.29 -1.70
CA ALA A 149 -0.73 1.70 -2.46
C ALA A 149 0.43 0.71 -2.28
N HIS A 150 0.72 0.30 -1.04
CA HIS A 150 1.73 -0.73 -0.77
C HIS A 150 1.33 -2.13 -1.28
N LEU A 151 0.05 -2.49 -1.27
CA LEU A 151 -0.40 -3.73 -1.92
C LEU A 151 -0.19 -3.65 -3.44
N THR A 152 -0.44 -2.49 -4.05
CA THR A 152 -0.27 -2.27 -5.49
C THR A 152 1.17 -2.47 -5.93
N GLU A 153 2.14 -2.01 -5.15
CA GLU A 153 3.56 -2.32 -5.38
C GLU A 153 3.80 -3.83 -5.47
N SER A 154 3.28 -4.60 -4.50
CA SER A 154 3.43 -6.06 -4.50
C SER A 154 2.76 -6.69 -5.71
N LEU A 155 1.52 -6.31 -6.02
CA LEU A 155 0.77 -6.81 -7.19
C LEU A 155 1.39 -6.42 -8.54
N CYS A 156 2.20 -5.36 -8.58
CA CYS A 156 2.99 -4.98 -9.75
C CYS A 156 4.34 -5.71 -9.85
N GLY A 157 4.67 -6.57 -8.88
CA GLY A 157 5.93 -7.31 -8.82
C GLY A 157 7.07 -6.51 -8.21
N LEU A 158 6.78 -5.57 -7.30
CA LEU A 158 7.76 -4.66 -6.69
C LEU A 158 7.70 -4.68 -5.14
N GLY A 159 7.15 -5.73 -4.53
CA GLY A 159 6.99 -5.82 -3.07
C GLY A 159 8.32 -5.94 -2.29
N VAL A 160 9.35 -6.57 -2.88
CA VAL A 160 10.72 -6.56 -2.32
C VAL A 160 11.35 -5.21 -2.58
N SER A 161 11.25 -4.73 -3.83
CA SER A 161 11.89 -3.51 -4.31
C SER A 161 11.40 -2.23 -3.63
N GLY A 162 10.11 -2.17 -3.28
CA GLY A 162 9.49 -1.09 -2.50
C GLY A 162 9.65 -1.24 -0.99
N GLY A 163 10.20 -2.36 -0.51
CA GLY A 163 10.44 -2.62 0.92
C GLY A 163 9.23 -3.15 1.69
N ASN A 164 8.12 -3.50 1.01
CA ASN A 164 6.89 -4.00 1.65
C ASN A 164 7.12 -5.27 2.49
N ILE A 165 8.00 -6.15 2.02
CA ILE A 165 8.38 -7.35 2.79
C ILE A 165 8.99 -6.95 4.15
N GLY A 166 9.79 -5.89 4.19
CA GLY A 166 10.37 -5.38 5.44
C GLY A 166 9.33 -4.72 6.35
N PHE A 167 8.39 -3.99 5.77
CA PHE A 167 7.26 -3.40 6.50
C PHE A 167 6.39 -4.47 7.13
N TYR A 168 6.09 -5.53 6.38
CA TYR A 168 5.30 -6.65 6.86
C TYR A 168 6.05 -7.50 7.91
N ALA A 169 7.35 -7.76 7.70
CA ALA A 169 8.19 -8.41 8.70
C ALA A 169 8.22 -7.62 10.03
N LYS A 170 8.30 -6.28 9.94
CA LYS A 170 8.22 -5.40 11.11
C LYS A 170 6.90 -5.56 11.85
N TYR A 171 5.78 -5.65 11.15
CA TYR A 171 4.48 -5.96 11.76
C TYR A 171 4.47 -7.31 12.47
N LEU A 172 4.86 -8.37 11.77
CA LEU A 172 4.86 -9.74 12.32
C LEU A 172 5.79 -9.91 13.53
N SER A 173 6.79 -9.05 13.66
CA SER A 173 7.70 -9.04 14.81
C SER A 173 7.03 -8.56 16.11
N ASP A 174 6.03 -7.68 16.02
CA ASP A 174 5.31 -7.13 17.18
C ASP A 174 3.89 -6.64 16.80
N PRO A 175 2.96 -7.57 16.48
CA PRO A 175 1.62 -7.20 16.01
C PRO A 175 0.75 -6.58 17.11
N ALA A 176 1.13 -6.68 18.38
CA ALA A 176 0.38 -6.08 19.48
C ALA A 176 0.63 -4.57 19.57
N ALA A 177 1.84 -4.15 19.23
CA ALA A 177 2.29 -2.77 19.32
C ALA A 177 1.91 -1.90 18.09
N ILE A 178 1.30 -2.51 17.07
CA ILE A 178 0.95 -1.89 15.79
C ILE A 178 -0.54 -2.09 15.52
N SER A 179 -1.31 -1.01 15.65
CA SER A 179 -2.70 -0.97 15.20
C SER A 179 -2.78 -0.82 13.68
N LEU A 180 -3.72 -1.50 13.03
CA LEU A 180 -4.01 -1.31 11.61
C LEU A 180 -4.66 0.06 11.34
N VAL A 181 -5.48 0.55 12.27
CA VAL A 181 -6.31 1.75 12.06
C VAL A 181 -5.76 2.93 12.87
N HIS A 182 -5.53 2.75 14.17
CA HIS A 182 -5.15 3.82 15.11
C HIS A 182 -3.64 4.00 15.23
N SER A 183 -3.20 5.03 15.96
CA SER A 183 -1.78 5.23 16.23
C SER A 183 -1.14 4.03 16.92
N ASN A 184 0.14 3.79 16.63
CA ASN A 184 0.93 2.78 17.34
C ASN A 184 1.27 3.23 18.78
N HIS A 185 1.97 2.39 19.55
CA HIS A 185 2.34 2.70 20.94
C HIS A 185 3.25 3.94 21.10
N LEU A 186 3.89 4.41 20.03
CA LEU A 186 4.68 5.64 20.00
C LEU A 186 3.85 6.88 19.59
N GLY A 187 2.54 6.72 19.41
CA GLY A 187 1.64 7.79 18.96
C GLY A 187 1.68 8.06 17.46
N GLN A 188 2.41 7.26 16.67
CA GLN A 188 2.53 7.47 15.23
C GLN A 188 1.27 6.98 14.51
N SER A 189 0.58 7.88 13.82
CA SER A 189 -0.61 7.57 13.02
C SER A 189 -0.29 6.89 11.69
N ASP A 190 0.94 7.00 11.21
CA ASP A 190 1.45 6.32 10.03
C ASP A 190 2.87 5.80 10.32
N SER A 191 3.09 4.51 10.08
CA SER A 191 4.37 3.86 10.36
C SER A 191 4.58 2.68 9.42
N ALA A 192 5.84 2.35 9.13
CA ALA A 192 6.22 1.19 8.31
C ALA A 192 5.52 -0.12 8.74
N GLY A 193 5.41 -0.37 10.05
CA GLY A 193 4.71 -1.56 10.54
C GLY A 193 3.21 -1.53 10.22
N LYS A 194 2.55 -0.39 10.36
CA LYS A 194 1.13 -0.24 9.99
C LYS A 194 0.92 -0.43 8.49
N ARG A 195 1.73 0.23 7.66
CA ARG A 195 1.74 0.09 6.20
C ARG A 195 1.84 -1.39 5.78
N GLY A 196 2.78 -2.13 6.38
CA GLY A 196 2.92 -3.56 6.18
C GLY A 196 1.74 -4.39 6.68
N ALA A 197 1.19 -4.06 7.85
CA ALA A 197 0.04 -4.76 8.42
C ALA A 197 -1.21 -4.65 7.55
N VAL A 198 -1.56 -3.42 7.14
CA VAL A 198 -2.75 -3.16 6.32
C VAL A 198 -2.58 -3.77 4.94
N SER A 199 -1.41 -3.60 4.30
CA SER A 199 -1.11 -4.24 3.02
C SER A 199 -1.19 -5.77 3.11
N GLY A 200 -0.66 -6.37 4.18
CA GLY A 200 -0.76 -7.81 4.44
C GLY A 200 -2.21 -8.29 4.60
N PHE A 201 -3.04 -7.56 5.34
CA PHE A 201 -4.46 -7.88 5.49
C PHE A 201 -5.23 -7.78 4.17
N LEU A 202 -5.00 -6.70 3.41
CA LEU A 202 -5.61 -6.52 2.10
C LEU A 202 -5.13 -7.56 1.09
N SER A 203 -3.86 -7.98 1.15
CA SER A 203 -3.31 -9.07 0.36
C SER A 203 -4.05 -10.37 0.65
N TRP A 204 -4.22 -10.73 1.93
CA TRP A 204 -4.99 -11.92 2.32
C TRP A 204 -6.42 -11.89 1.76
N LEU A 205 -7.15 -10.78 1.94
CA LEU A 205 -8.49 -10.61 1.38
C LEU A 205 -8.53 -10.72 -0.14
N PHE A 206 -7.55 -10.13 -0.82
CA PHE A 206 -7.42 -10.17 -2.28
C PHE A 206 -7.31 -11.62 -2.78
N TRP A 207 -6.46 -12.43 -2.16
CA TRP A 207 -6.28 -13.83 -2.53
C TRP A 207 -7.46 -14.72 -2.13
N GLU A 208 -8.11 -14.45 -1.00
CA GLU A 208 -9.36 -15.12 -0.60
C GLU A 208 -10.52 -14.83 -1.58
N LYS A 209 -10.52 -13.66 -2.23
CA LYS A 209 -11.45 -13.33 -3.32
C LYS A 209 -11.07 -13.93 -4.67
N GLY A 210 -10.05 -14.78 -4.70
CA GLY A 210 -9.58 -15.49 -5.90
C GLY A 210 -8.37 -14.85 -6.56
N GLY A 211 -8.00 -13.62 -6.16
CA GLY A 211 -6.77 -12.95 -6.57
C GLY A 211 -6.68 -12.65 -8.07
N LEU A 212 -5.48 -12.82 -8.63
CA LEU A 212 -5.19 -12.72 -10.05
C LEU A 212 -4.32 -13.90 -10.51
N PHE A 213 -4.20 -14.07 -11.83
CA PHE A 213 -3.18 -14.93 -12.43
C PHE A 213 -2.62 -14.29 -13.70
N PHE A 214 -1.55 -14.86 -14.24
CA PHE A 214 -0.98 -14.46 -15.52
C PHE A 214 -1.43 -15.44 -16.61
N ASN A 215 -1.89 -14.92 -17.75
CA ASN A 215 -2.17 -15.75 -18.93
C ASN A 215 -0.87 -16.14 -19.65
N ASP A 216 -0.99 -16.90 -20.76
CA ASP A 216 0.15 -17.36 -21.57
C ASP A 216 1.00 -16.21 -22.16
N SER A 217 0.45 -14.99 -22.21
CA SER A 217 1.12 -13.77 -22.67
C SER A 217 1.74 -12.96 -21.51
N ASN A 218 1.75 -13.50 -20.29
CA ASN A 218 2.14 -12.81 -19.05
C ASN A 218 1.30 -11.57 -18.74
N GLU A 219 0.06 -11.51 -19.22
CA GLU A 219 -0.87 -10.44 -18.90
C GLU A 219 -1.65 -10.79 -17.64
N ILE A 220 -1.90 -9.79 -16.80
CA ILE A 220 -2.70 -9.94 -15.58
C ILE A 220 -4.15 -10.22 -15.96
N VAL A 221 -4.71 -11.29 -15.39
CA VAL A 221 -6.13 -11.65 -15.49
C VAL A 221 -6.73 -11.68 -14.09
N ASP A 222 -7.82 -10.94 -13.91
CA ASP A 222 -8.56 -10.95 -12.65
C ASP A 222 -9.23 -12.31 -12.42
N ASN A 223 -9.12 -12.82 -11.21
CA ASN A 223 -9.83 -14.00 -10.73
C ASN A 223 -10.70 -13.68 -9.50
N GLY A 224 -11.04 -12.39 -9.32
CA GLY A 224 -11.95 -11.83 -8.33
C GLY A 224 -11.27 -10.88 -7.34
N GLY A 225 -9.94 -10.93 -7.22
CA GLY A 225 -9.18 -10.04 -6.34
C GLY A 225 -9.19 -8.59 -6.83
N ILE A 226 -9.01 -8.37 -8.13
CA ILE A 226 -8.98 -7.00 -8.70
C ILE A 226 -10.38 -6.38 -8.59
N ALA A 227 -11.43 -7.12 -8.97
CA ALA A 227 -12.80 -6.68 -8.79
C ALA A 227 -13.09 -6.26 -7.33
N PHE A 228 -12.64 -7.05 -6.35
CA PHE A 228 -12.78 -6.70 -4.93
C PHE A 228 -12.11 -5.37 -4.57
N LEU A 229 -10.87 -5.14 -5.00
CA LEU A 229 -10.16 -3.89 -4.69
C LEU A 229 -10.80 -2.69 -5.37
N VAL A 230 -11.21 -2.82 -6.64
CA VAL A 230 -11.91 -1.75 -7.37
C VAL A 230 -13.23 -1.40 -6.67
N ASP A 231 -14.00 -2.40 -6.25
CA ASP A 231 -15.25 -2.21 -5.51
C ASP A 231 -15.01 -1.51 -4.17
N LEU A 232 -13.91 -1.83 -3.48
CA LEU A 232 -13.53 -1.21 -2.21
C LEU A 232 -13.26 0.29 -2.35
N VAL A 233 -12.59 0.69 -3.44
CA VAL A 233 -12.28 2.10 -3.72
C VAL A 233 -13.55 2.88 -4.03
N VAL A 234 -14.39 2.36 -4.94
CA VAL A 234 -15.61 3.08 -5.39
C VAL A 234 -16.75 3.05 -4.37
N ASN A 235 -16.65 2.22 -3.33
CA ASN A 235 -17.58 2.22 -2.21
C ASN A 235 -17.68 3.62 -1.57
N GLN A 236 -18.89 4.04 -1.20
CA GLN A 236 -19.13 5.32 -0.52
C GLN A 236 -18.52 5.37 0.89
N ARG A 237 -18.33 4.22 1.54
CA ARG A 237 -17.60 4.11 2.80
C ARG A 237 -16.10 4.27 2.55
N ASN A 238 -15.40 4.90 3.48
CA ASN A 238 -14.00 5.26 3.36
C ASN A 238 -13.11 4.79 4.51
N SER A 239 -13.69 4.10 5.49
CA SER A 239 -13.08 3.66 6.74
C SER A 239 -12.91 2.14 6.82
N TRP A 240 -12.52 1.62 7.97
CA TRP A 240 -12.45 0.19 8.27
C TRP A 240 -13.70 -0.61 7.85
N GLU A 241 -14.90 -0.07 8.09
CA GLU A 241 -16.17 -0.72 7.75
C GLU A 241 -16.43 -0.81 6.23
N SER A 242 -15.65 -0.09 5.42
CA SER A 242 -15.72 -0.19 3.95
C SER A 242 -15.20 -1.54 3.45
N ILE A 243 -14.20 -2.11 4.14
CA ILE A 243 -13.61 -3.41 3.80
C ILE A 243 -14.70 -4.48 3.88
N GLY A 244 -15.35 -4.59 5.03
CA GLY A 244 -16.37 -5.60 5.25
C GLY A 244 -17.64 -5.39 4.43
N ALA A 245 -18.05 -4.13 4.22
CA ALA A 245 -19.17 -3.81 3.34
C ALA A 245 -18.93 -4.28 1.90
N THR A 246 -17.70 -4.15 1.41
CA THR A 246 -17.31 -4.58 0.07
C THR A 246 -17.14 -6.09 0.02
N TYR A 247 -16.53 -6.69 1.04
CA TYR A 247 -16.28 -8.12 1.10
C TYR A 247 -17.56 -8.94 1.28
N GLY A 248 -18.56 -8.38 1.98
CA GLY A 248 -19.81 -9.05 2.36
C GLY A 248 -19.76 -9.76 3.73
N ILE A 249 -18.70 -9.53 4.52
CA ILE A 249 -18.50 -10.05 5.88
C ILE A 249 -18.04 -8.87 6.73
N ASP A 250 -18.48 -8.78 7.99
CA ASP A 250 -18.02 -7.72 8.90
C ASP A 250 -16.48 -7.64 8.99
N SER A 251 -15.93 -6.42 8.94
CA SER A 251 -14.48 -6.20 8.92
C SER A 251 -13.77 -6.81 10.13
N ASN A 252 -14.43 -6.82 11.30
CA ASN A 252 -13.83 -7.39 12.51
C ASN A 252 -13.74 -8.91 12.38
N VAL A 253 -14.79 -9.56 11.88
CA VAL A 253 -14.79 -11.01 11.62
C VAL A 253 -13.70 -11.39 10.61
N LEU A 254 -13.50 -10.58 9.56
CA LEU A 254 -12.41 -10.79 8.60
C LEU A 254 -11.04 -10.66 9.24
N PHE A 255 -10.86 -9.66 10.11
CA PHE A 255 -9.61 -9.49 10.85
C PHE A 255 -9.34 -10.68 11.80
N GLU A 256 -10.35 -11.17 12.50
CA GLU A 256 -10.23 -12.38 13.34
C GLU A 256 -9.77 -13.61 12.53
N GLN A 257 -10.35 -13.79 11.34
CA GLN A 257 -9.98 -14.88 10.42
C GLN A 257 -8.53 -14.73 9.95
N TRP A 258 -8.15 -13.54 9.49
CA TRP A 258 -6.77 -13.27 9.06
C TRP A 258 -5.77 -13.52 10.19
N VAL A 259 -6.03 -13.03 11.40
CA VAL A 259 -5.16 -13.29 12.55
C VAL A 259 -5.05 -14.79 12.86
N SER A 260 -6.15 -15.54 12.73
CA SER A 260 -6.10 -16.99 12.88
C SER A 260 -5.23 -17.66 11.82
N ASP A 261 -5.19 -17.13 10.60
CA ASP A 261 -4.36 -17.67 9.52
C ASP A 261 -2.88 -17.29 9.70
N LEU A 262 -2.59 -16.08 10.21
CA LEU A 262 -1.23 -15.61 10.47
C LEU A 262 -0.43 -16.53 11.41
N VAL A 263 -1.11 -17.23 12.32
CA VAL A 263 -0.46 -18.10 13.31
C VAL A 263 -0.35 -19.56 12.88
N LYS A 264 -1.05 -19.97 11.81
CA LYS A 264 -0.94 -21.30 11.22
C LYS A 264 0.43 -21.40 10.55
N ASN A 265 1.18 -22.46 10.82
CA ASN A 265 2.49 -22.69 10.23
C ASN A 265 2.34 -23.39 8.87
N ASP A 266 1.61 -22.77 7.95
CA ASP A 266 1.38 -23.33 6.63
C ASP A 266 2.59 -23.08 5.72
N PRO A 267 2.92 -24.01 4.80
CA PRO A 267 4.00 -23.78 3.84
C PRO A 267 3.63 -22.63 2.90
N PHE A 268 4.58 -21.71 2.69
CA PHE A 268 4.39 -20.60 1.77
C PHE A 268 4.05 -21.09 0.36
N ASN A 269 2.90 -20.64 -0.15
CA ASN A 269 2.50 -20.82 -1.53
C ASN A 269 2.66 -19.48 -2.27
N GLY A 270 3.89 -19.22 -2.73
CA GLY A 270 4.23 -17.97 -3.40
C GLY A 270 3.65 -17.86 -4.80
N ILE A 271 3.03 -16.72 -5.09
CA ILE A 271 2.65 -16.30 -6.43
C ILE A 271 3.66 -15.24 -6.85
N TYR A 272 4.28 -15.40 -8.01
CA TYR A 272 5.40 -14.55 -8.42
C TYR A 272 5.08 -13.80 -9.70
N ASP A 273 5.56 -12.56 -9.78
CA ASP A 273 5.57 -11.81 -11.03
C ASP A 273 6.53 -12.48 -12.04
N PRO A 274 6.10 -12.74 -13.28
CA PRO A 274 6.96 -13.38 -14.27
C PRO A 274 8.12 -12.48 -14.73
N SER A 275 8.01 -11.15 -14.58
CA SER A 275 9.03 -10.21 -15.05
C SER A 275 10.10 -9.93 -13.98
N THR A 276 9.70 -9.77 -12.72
CA THR A 276 10.63 -9.45 -11.63
C THR A 276 11.00 -10.64 -10.76
N SER A 277 10.25 -11.74 -10.85
CA SER A 277 10.35 -12.89 -9.92
C SER A 277 10.10 -12.52 -8.45
N GLU A 278 9.52 -11.36 -8.19
CA GLU A 278 9.12 -10.96 -6.84
C GLU A 278 7.76 -11.56 -6.47
N PRO A 279 7.54 -11.90 -5.18
CA PRO A 279 6.25 -12.39 -4.72
C PRO A 279 5.18 -11.30 -4.79
N LEU A 280 3.99 -11.67 -5.27
CA LEU A 280 2.80 -10.81 -5.31
C LEU A 280 2.00 -10.87 -4.02
N ASN A 281 2.02 -12.01 -3.33
CA ASN A 281 1.30 -12.20 -2.07
C ASN A 281 2.17 -11.92 -0.85
N LEU A 282 1.58 -11.28 0.17
CA LEU A 282 2.22 -11.04 1.46
C LEU A 282 1.82 -12.14 2.45
N ASP A 283 2.56 -13.25 2.40
CA ASP A 283 2.34 -14.41 3.26
C ASP A 283 3.17 -14.31 4.55
N PRO A 284 2.68 -14.76 5.72
CA PRO A 284 3.48 -14.74 6.94
C PRO A 284 4.75 -15.60 6.87
N TRP A 285 4.88 -16.58 5.97
CA TRP A 285 5.96 -17.57 5.95
C TRP A 285 6.85 -17.54 4.71
N MET A 286 7.01 -16.36 4.09
CA MET A 286 7.74 -16.20 2.82
C MET A 286 9.24 -16.57 2.90
N GLY A 287 9.81 -16.64 4.10
CA GLY A 287 11.22 -16.95 4.32
C GLY A 287 12.15 -15.75 4.14
N SER A 288 13.39 -16.00 3.71
CA SER A 288 14.43 -14.97 3.62
C SER A 288 14.53 -14.36 2.22
N TYR A 289 14.58 -13.03 2.17
CA TYR A 289 14.83 -12.23 0.97
C TYR A 289 16.08 -11.38 1.16
N ASN A 290 16.90 -11.27 0.12
CA ASN A 290 18.04 -10.37 0.10
C ASN A 290 17.60 -9.08 -0.60
N ILE A 291 17.64 -7.97 0.13
CA ILE A 291 17.28 -6.64 -0.39
C ILE A 291 18.52 -5.93 -0.93
N SER A 292 19.67 -6.21 -0.33
CA SER A 292 20.98 -5.78 -0.82
C SER A 292 22.03 -6.84 -0.48
N GLU A 293 23.28 -6.62 -0.89
CA GLU A 293 24.41 -7.49 -0.50
C GLU A 293 24.58 -7.61 1.03
N THR A 294 24.09 -6.65 1.79
CA THR A 294 24.29 -6.56 3.25
C THR A 294 23.00 -6.67 4.06
N ILE A 295 21.84 -6.57 3.42
CA ILE A 295 20.53 -6.56 4.08
C ILE A 295 19.72 -7.76 3.62
N SER A 296 19.39 -8.64 4.56
CA SER A 296 18.43 -9.72 4.38
C SER A 296 17.27 -9.55 5.35
N ILE A 297 16.05 -9.77 4.87
CA ILE A 297 14.82 -9.75 5.66
C ILE A 297 14.25 -11.16 5.69
N ASN A 298 13.88 -11.62 6.89
CA ASN A 298 13.27 -12.92 7.09
C ASN A 298 11.82 -12.75 7.54
N VAL A 299 10.88 -13.30 6.76
CA VAL A 299 9.45 -13.34 7.06
C VAL A 299 9.11 -14.77 7.49
N ALA A 300 9.14 -14.99 8.81
CA ALA A 300 9.01 -16.32 9.41
C ALA A 300 7.87 -16.37 10.45
N GLY A 301 6.73 -15.81 10.04
CA GLY A 301 5.49 -15.76 10.78
C GLY A 301 5.51 -14.80 11.95
N VAL A 302 4.41 -14.79 12.69
CA VAL A 302 4.27 -13.98 13.89
C VAL A 302 5.29 -14.44 14.94
N ASN A 303 6.06 -13.49 15.51
CA ASN A 303 7.06 -13.81 16.52
C ASN A 303 6.41 -14.30 17.82
N LYS A 304 6.48 -15.63 18.03
CA LYS A 304 5.98 -16.33 19.22
C LYS A 304 6.88 -16.17 20.47
N ASN A 305 7.96 -15.39 20.44
CA ASN A 305 8.80 -15.16 21.62
C ASN A 305 8.45 -13.85 22.36
N ASN A 306 7.72 -12.93 21.74
CA ASN A 306 7.17 -11.73 22.40
C ASN A 306 5.88 -12.02 23.21
N LEU A 307 5.63 -13.29 23.53
CA LEU A 307 4.44 -13.80 24.23
C LEU A 307 4.43 -13.55 25.74
N SER A 308 5.53 -13.10 26.36
CA SER A 308 5.77 -13.33 27.80
C SER A 308 5.75 -12.11 28.73
N SER A 309 5.39 -10.91 28.28
CA SER A 309 5.15 -9.80 29.21
C SER A 309 3.66 -9.62 29.44
N ASP A 310 3.22 -9.88 30.68
CA ASP A 310 1.85 -9.68 31.16
C ASP A 310 1.41 -8.19 31.13
N ASN A 311 2.29 -7.28 30.69
CA ASN A 311 2.11 -5.82 30.75
C ASN A 311 2.07 -5.12 29.39
N ILE A 312 1.93 -5.83 28.26
CA ILE A 312 1.74 -5.16 26.96
C ILE A 312 0.26 -4.80 26.81
N GLU A 313 -0.02 -3.50 26.79
CA GLU A 313 -1.28 -2.94 26.33
C GLU A 313 -1.49 -3.33 24.85
N ILE A 314 -2.58 -4.04 24.54
CA ILE A 314 -2.95 -4.36 23.16
C ILE A 314 -3.75 -3.18 22.64
N LEU A 315 -3.31 -2.62 21.51
CA LEU A 315 -3.98 -1.51 20.87
C LEU A 315 -5.27 -2.00 20.17
N PRO A 316 -6.29 -1.14 20.01
CA PRO A 316 -7.42 -1.45 19.13
C PRO A 316 -6.92 -1.80 17.71
N PHE A 317 -7.58 -2.77 17.04
CA PHE A 317 -7.16 -3.26 15.72
C PHE A 317 -5.71 -3.77 15.67
N SER A 318 -5.22 -4.33 16.78
CA SER A 318 -3.96 -5.05 16.87
C SER A 318 -4.23 -6.40 17.54
N PHE A 319 -3.22 -7.29 17.59
CA PHE A 319 -3.40 -8.56 18.26
C PHE A 319 -2.13 -9.04 18.94
N LYS A 320 -2.31 -9.83 19.99
CA LYS A 320 -1.23 -10.54 20.65
C LYS A 320 -1.49 -12.03 20.54
N PRO A 321 -0.63 -12.83 19.85
CA PRO A 321 -0.72 -14.27 20.02
C PRO A 321 -0.55 -14.59 21.50
N TRP A 322 -1.27 -15.58 22.04
CA TRP A 322 -1.08 -16.02 23.42
C TRP A 322 -0.70 -17.50 23.43
N ARG A 323 0.26 -17.88 24.27
CA ARG A 323 0.66 -19.29 24.42
C ARG A 323 -0.38 -20.00 25.28
N VAL A 324 -0.99 -21.06 24.77
CA VAL A 324 -1.80 -21.96 25.59
C VAL A 324 -1.06 -23.27 25.77
N GLU A 325 -0.73 -23.60 27.01
CA GLU A 325 -0.38 -24.97 27.38
C GLU A 325 -1.57 -25.89 27.04
N ASN A 326 -1.37 -26.77 26.08
CA ASN A 326 -2.22 -27.92 25.71
C ASN A 326 -3.60 -27.66 25.05
N SER A 327 -3.99 -26.44 24.66
CA SER A 327 -5.33 -26.26 24.03
C SER A 327 -5.55 -25.10 23.02
N GLY A 328 -4.49 -24.49 22.47
CA GLY A 328 -4.57 -23.72 21.21
C GLY A 328 -5.61 -22.58 21.14
N PHE A 329 -5.48 -21.52 21.95
CA PHE A 329 -6.34 -20.33 21.80
C PHE A 329 -5.51 -19.09 21.43
N LEU A 330 -6.07 -18.24 20.57
CA LEU A 330 -5.65 -16.86 20.32
C LEU A 330 -6.51 -15.94 21.20
N LEU A 331 -5.91 -15.01 21.93
CA LEU A 331 -6.64 -13.96 22.63
C LEU A 331 -6.57 -12.69 21.79
N LEU A 332 -7.71 -12.26 21.26
CA LEU A 332 -7.87 -10.96 20.64
C LEU A 332 -8.44 -10.01 21.68
N GLN A 333 -7.88 -8.80 21.80
CA GLN A 333 -8.60 -7.73 22.50
C GLN A 333 -9.54 -7.10 21.47
N ASP A 334 -10.82 -6.98 21.85
CA ASP A 334 -11.84 -6.32 21.04
C ASP A 334 -11.41 -4.88 20.73
N ILE A 335 -11.82 -4.44 19.55
CA ILE A 335 -11.60 -3.13 18.94
C ILE A 335 -12.11 -1.98 19.80
N SER A 336 -13.06 -2.26 20.71
CA SER A 336 -13.56 -1.30 21.71
C SER A 336 -12.65 -1.10 22.92
N GLY A 337 -11.65 -1.96 23.13
CA GLY A 337 -10.81 -1.98 24.33
C GLY A 337 -11.46 -2.65 25.55
N ASP A 338 -12.77 -2.93 25.52
CA ASP A 338 -13.56 -3.32 26.68
C ASP A 338 -13.77 -4.84 26.85
N SER A 339 -13.38 -5.66 25.87
CA SER A 339 -13.57 -7.11 25.95
C SER A 339 -12.45 -7.91 25.28
N PHE A 340 -12.25 -9.17 25.70
CA PHE A 340 -11.32 -10.10 25.05
C PHE A 340 -12.12 -11.16 24.29
N VAL A 341 -11.89 -11.27 22.99
CA VAL A 341 -12.41 -12.36 22.16
C VAL A 341 -11.41 -13.52 22.20
N ARG A 342 -11.87 -14.66 22.72
CA ARG A 342 -11.09 -15.90 22.75
C ARG A 342 -11.35 -16.69 21.47
N LEU A 343 -10.41 -16.68 20.54
CA LEU A 343 -10.43 -17.54 19.36
C LEU A 343 -9.90 -18.92 19.71
N SER A 344 -10.66 -19.96 19.39
CA SER A 344 -10.19 -21.35 19.49
C SER A 344 -9.53 -21.71 18.16
N ILE A 345 -8.25 -22.07 18.18
CA ILE A 345 -7.51 -22.55 17.02
C ILE A 345 -7.52 -24.08 17.12
N TYR A 346 -8.18 -24.74 16.17
CA TYR A 346 -8.18 -26.21 16.07
C TYR A 346 -7.19 -26.69 15.02
#